data_AF-A0A3P6A5Y8-F1
#
_entry.id   AF-A0A3P6A5Y8-F1
#
_cell.length_a   1.000
_cell.length_b   1.000
_cell.length_c   1.000
_cell.angle_alpha   90.00
_cell.angle_beta   90.00
_cell.angle_gamma   90.00
#
_symmetry.space_group_name_H-M   'P 1'
#
loop_
_entity.id
_entity.type
_entity.pdbx_description
1 polymer ?
#
loop_
_entity_poly.entity_id
_entity_poly.type
_entity_poly.pdbx_seq_one_letter_code
_entity_poly.pdbx_strand_id
1 'polypeptide(L)'
;AIAVAGGSLDSDREVLIELKVYLESHNPTNGGMYTAWKTKEQDVCQWPGITCTPQRSRVIGIHLSESLIAGGLFGNFSALTQLTYLDLSRNTIEGSIPYDLSRCQKLKHLNLSHNIIEGELNLTGSLSGERSGERTVKRLRLCKALTVPDSTTLHEACRRMAARRVDALLLTNSNALLCGILTDRDIATRVIAKELNLEETPVSKVMTKNPVFVLSNTIAVEALQKMVQGKFRHLPVVENGEVIALLDIAKCLYDAIARMERSVEKGKAIAAAVEGVEKNWGTSIAGPNTFMETLRERIFKPLLSTIIPDDTKVLKVGLEETVLAVTMKMVEYESSSAMVMAENKLVGILTSKDILMRVIAQNLPPETTAVEKVMTQNPESATVDMAIVDALHIMHNGKFLHLPVLDKDGDVVAVIDVIHITHAAVTTAGSTAGINNETANSMMQNFWDAAMALSPNEDGDETTRSEDESSIKLPSEIEGTKSFSYPNTFAFKLQDKKGRMHRFMCETHSLATLITAILQRMGDDIEPDNLPQIMYEDEDNDKVILASDGDLVAAVEHAKSIDWKGLKLHLDYVEARGHRRGVSTEDMEYDKSKSWAVAYKTVAAGAALAAGLGVLVYLKRHSN
;
A
#
# COMPACT_ATOMS: atom_id res chain seq x y z
N ALA A 1 14.31 -4.90 39.60
CA ALA A 1 13.86 -5.79 40.69
C ALA A 1 13.31 -4.88 41.78
N ILE A 2 12.04 -4.93 42.17
CA ILE A 2 11.18 -6.07 42.50
C ILE A 2 9.88 -5.99 41.69
N ALA A 3 9.55 -7.02 40.91
CA ALA A 3 8.24 -7.15 40.26
C ALA A 3 7.36 -8.01 41.16
N VAL A 4 6.63 -7.39 42.09
CA VAL A 4 5.45 -8.04 42.67
C VAL A 4 4.37 -7.91 41.60
N ALA A 5 4.15 -8.98 40.84
CA ALA A 5 3.05 -9.04 39.89
C ALA A 5 1.73 -8.93 40.69
N GLY A 6 1.11 -7.76 40.66
CA GLY A 6 -0.07 -7.47 41.46
C GLY A 6 -1.29 -8.25 40.97
N GLY A 7 -1.73 -9.21 41.80
CA GLY A 7 -2.94 -10.01 41.58
C GLY A 7 -4.13 -9.56 42.43
N SER A 8 -3.94 -8.62 43.36
CA SER A 8 -4.95 -8.20 44.34
C SER A 8 -5.01 -6.67 44.49
N LEU A 9 -6.08 -6.19 45.14
CA LEU A 9 -6.23 -4.78 45.50
C LEU A 9 -5.09 -4.30 46.43
N ASP A 10 -4.59 -5.17 47.31
CA ASP A 10 -3.48 -4.83 48.22
C ASP A 10 -2.18 -4.53 47.47
N SER A 11 -1.88 -5.30 46.42
CA SER A 11 -0.73 -5.02 45.56
C SER A 11 -0.93 -3.76 44.70
N ASP A 12 -2.15 -3.52 44.19
CA ASP A 12 -2.45 -2.29 43.46
C ASP A 12 -2.32 -1.06 44.40
N ARG A 13 -2.67 -1.23 45.68
CA ARG A 13 -2.54 -0.20 46.72
C ARG A 13 -1.08 0.16 47.01
N GLU A 14 -0.18 -0.82 47.08
CA GLU A 14 1.26 -0.56 47.27
C GLU A 14 1.79 0.34 46.14
N VAL A 15 1.43 0.04 44.89
CA VAL A 15 1.82 0.84 43.72
C VAL A 15 1.24 2.25 43.77
N LEU A 16 -0.02 2.42 44.19
CA LEU A 16 -0.62 3.75 44.34
C LEU A 16 0.03 4.58 45.46
N ILE A 17 0.54 3.92 46.52
CA ILE A 17 1.31 4.61 47.57
C ILE A 17 2.68 5.04 47.04
N GLU A 18 3.36 4.19 46.27
CA GLU A 18 4.60 4.57 45.58
C GLU A 18 4.38 5.76 44.65
N LEU A 19 3.29 5.73 43.86
CA LEU A 19 2.90 6.84 43.00
C LEU A 19 2.66 8.11 43.80
N LYS A 20 1.96 8.04 44.95
CA LYS A 20 1.75 9.20 45.82
C LYS A 20 3.06 9.80 46.31
N VAL A 21 3.98 8.97 46.80
CA VAL A 21 5.31 9.40 47.29
C VAL A 21 6.14 10.01 46.15
N TYR A 22 6.05 9.43 44.95
CA TYR A 22 6.70 9.97 43.76
C TYR A 22 6.15 11.37 43.41
N LEU A 23 4.83 11.54 43.38
CA LEU A 23 4.19 12.81 43.08
C LEU A 23 4.50 13.87 44.14
N GLU A 24 4.47 13.53 45.42
CA GLU A 24 4.79 14.44 46.53
C GLU A 24 6.27 14.88 46.53
N SER A 25 7.19 13.99 46.15
CA SER A 25 8.62 14.34 46.09
C SER A 25 8.97 15.29 44.94
N HIS A 26 8.25 15.22 43.82
CA HIS A 26 8.45 16.10 42.65
C HIS A 26 7.60 17.38 42.72
N ASN A 27 6.60 17.43 43.60
CA ASN A 27 5.65 18.54 43.71
C ASN A 27 5.46 19.00 45.18
N PRO A 28 6.52 19.51 45.85
CA PRO A 28 6.48 19.81 47.28
C PRO A 28 5.58 21.00 47.65
N THR A 29 5.31 21.91 46.72
CA THR A 29 4.52 23.14 46.95
C THR A 29 3.14 23.13 46.29
N ASN A 30 2.87 22.15 45.40
CA ASN A 30 1.66 22.09 44.59
C ASN A 30 0.81 20.89 45.03
N GLY A 31 -0.42 21.15 45.49
CA GLY A 31 -1.33 20.10 45.95
C GLY A 31 -2.32 19.68 44.87
N GLY A 32 -1.98 18.67 44.07
CA GLY A 32 -2.93 18.01 43.18
C GLY A 32 -3.92 17.11 43.92
N MET A 33 -4.86 16.50 43.20
CA MET A 33 -5.90 15.64 43.79
C MET A 33 -5.35 14.40 44.53
N TYR A 34 -4.12 13.98 44.20
CA TYR A 34 -3.40 12.89 44.87
C TYR A 34 -3.03 13.20 46.34
N THR A 35 -3.07 14.46 46.76
CA THR A 35 -2.83 14.84 48.17
C THR A 35 -3.94 14.31 49.09
N ALA A 36 -5.17 14.21 48.58
CA ALA A 36 -6.32 13.67 49.31
C ALA A 36 -6.29 12.14 49.50
N TRP A 37 -5.34 11.44 48.89
CA TRP A 37 -5.19 9.99 49.04
C TRP A 37 -4.70 9.65 50.44
N LYS A 38 -5.56 9.00 51.24
CA LYS A 38 -5.26 8.68 52.63
C LYS A 38 -4.58 7.31 52.74
N THR A 39 -3.26 7.33 52.97
CA THR A 39 -2.41 6.13 53.06
C THR A 39 -2.72 5.21 54.25
N LYS A 40 -3.57 5.64 55.20
CA LYS A 40 -4.06 4.82 56.32
C LYS A 40 -5.36 4.08 56.00
N GLU A 41 -6.09 4.48 54.95
CA GLU A 41 -7.30 3.79 54.50
C GLU A 41 -6.93 2.57 53.65
N GLN A 42 -7.70 1.49 53.78
CA GLN A 42 -7.45 0.22 53.09
C GLN A 42 -8.12 0.18 51.71
N ASP A 43 -9.26 0.86 51.54
CA ASP A 43 -10.01 0.90 50.28
C ASP A 43 -9.52 2.04 49.38
N VAL A 44 -8.59 1.72 48.47
CA VAL A 44 -8.07 2.68 47.47
C VAL A 44 -9.10 3.11 46.45
N CYS A 45 -10.22 2.40 46.31
CA CYS A 45 -11.27 2.72 45.34
C CYS A 45 -12.09 3.96 45.73
N GLN A 46 -11.87 4.49 46.94
CA GLN A 46 -12.47 5.75 47.41
C GLN A 46 -11.55 6.95 47.18
N TRP A 47 -10.31 6.72 46.73
CA TRP A 47 -9.36 7.80 46.49
C TRP A 47 -9.77 8.61 45.25
N PRO A 48 -9.78 9.95 45.34
CA PRO A 48 -10.09 10.81 44.19
C PRO A 48 -9.24 10.46 42.96
N GLY A 49 -9.88 10.27 41.81
CA GLY A 49 -9.20 9.92 40.58
C GLY A 49 -8.88 8.43 40.39
N ILE A 50 -9.16 7.56 41.38
CA ILE A 50 -8.98 6.11 41.26
C ILE A 50 -10.30 5.43 40.90
N THR A 51 -10.27 4.60 39.86
CA THR A 51 -11.40 3.76 39.43
C THR A 51 -11.03 2.30 39.58
N CYS A 52 -11.90 1.51 40.21
CA CYS A 52 -11.75 0.07 40.40
C CYS A 52 -12.78 -0.74 39.61
N THR A 53 -12.56 -2.05 39.48
CA THR A 53 -13.56 -3.01 38.99
C THR A 53 -14.88 -2.92 39.78
N PRO A 54 -16.02 -3.33 39.21
CA PRO A 54 -17.31 -3.35 39.92
C PRO A 54 -17.27 -4.15 41.23
N GLN A 55 -16.44 -5.19 41.30
CA GLN A 55 -16.23 -6.01 42.49
C GLN A 55 -15.23 -5.39 43.49
N ARG A 56 -14.75 -4.16 43.25
CA ARG A 56 -13.71 -3.45 44.02
C ARG A 56 -12.46 -4.30 44.26
N SER A 57 -12.12 -5.15 43.30
CA SER A 57 -11.05 -6.13 43.48
C SER A 57 -9.72 -5.66 42.90
N ARG A 58 -9.74 -4.75 41.92
CA ARG A 58 -8.57 -4.32 41.13
C ARG A 58 -8.71 -2.87 40.66
N VAL A 59 -7.61 -2.14 40.57
CA VAL A 59 -7.57 -0.78 39.99
C VAL A 59 -7.57 -0.87 38.47
N ILE A 60 -8.49 -0.14 37.82
CA ILE A 60 -8.67 -0.12 36.36
C ILE A 60 -8.50 1.26 35.75
N GLY A 61 -8.52 2.33 36.53
CA GLY A 61 -8.42 3.68 36.01
C GLY A 61 -7.74 4.65 36.98
N ILE A 62 -6.90 5.52 36.43
CA ILE A 62 -6.28 6.64 37.13
C ILE A 62 -6.55 7.92 36.34
N HIS A 63 -7.13 8.92 36.99
CA HIS A 63 -7.44 10.23 36.43
C HIS A 63 -6.81 11.30 37.31
N LEU A 64 -5.74 11.94 36.81
CA LEU A 64 -4.98 12.99 37.47
C LEU A 64 -4.77 14.20 36.53
N SER A 65 -5.74 14.45 35.64
CA SER A 65 -5.69 15.63 34.79
C SER A 65 -5.75 16.90 35.65
N GLU A 66 -5.15 17.99 35.16
CA GLU A 66 -5.23 19.31 35.83
C GLU A 66 -4.80 19.29 37.31
N SER A 67 -3.83 18.45 37.65
CA SER A 67 -3.38 18.24 39.03
C SER A 67 -2.08 18.96 39.38
N LEU A 68 -1.64 19.90 38.53
CA LEU A 68 -0.42 20.69 38.69
C LEU A 68 0.84 19.83 38.88
N ILE A 69 0.88 18.66 38.21
CA ILE A 69 1.98 17.71 38.31
C ILE A 69 3.15 18.17 37.44
N ALA A 70 4.34 18.28 38.03
CA ALA A 70 5.60 18.56 37.36
C ALA A 70 6.61 17.40 37.53
N GLY A 71 7.62 17.39 36.67
CA GLY A 71 8.68 16.37 36.64
C GLY A 71 8.40 15.24 35.64
N GLY A 72 9.19 14.17 35.74
CA GLY A 72 9.08 12.99 34.88
C GLY A 72 7.81 12.17 35.08
N LEU A 73 7.55 11.25 34.14
CA LEU A 73 6.50 10.23 34.31
C LEU A 73 6.93 9.15 35.30
N PHE A 74 6.00 8.74 36.16
CA PHE A 74 6.18 7.59 37.04
C PHE A 74 6.43 6.31 36.23
N GLY A 75 7.47 5.56 36.60
CA GLY A 75 7.98 4.43 35.80
C GLY A 75 7.47 3.04 36.19
N ASN A 76 6.37 2.94 36.95
CA ASN A 76 5.86 1.66 37.47
C ASN A 76 4.32 1.51 37.34
N PHE A 77 3.72 2.13 36.32
CA PHE A 77 2.31 1.93 35.98
C PHE A 77 2.01 0.49 35.54
N SER A 78 2.97 -0.22 34.96
CA SER A 78 2.77 -1.61 34.50
C SER A 78 2.52 -2.62 35.62
N ALA A 79 2.83 -2.27 36.87
CA ALA A 79 2.50 -3.08 38.04
C ALA A 79 0.97 -3.14 38.29
N LEU A 80 0.21 -2.17 37.80
CA LEU A 80 -1.25 -2.17 37.80
C LEU A 80 -1.77 -3.03 36.64
N THR A 81 -1.75 -4.35 36.81
CA THR A 81 -2.01 -5.32 35.72
C THR A 81 -3.42 -5.26 35.11
N GLN A 82 -4.36 -4.53 35.71
CA GLN A 82 -5.71 -4.31 35.19
C GLN A 82 -5.98 -2.87 34.73
N LEU A 83 -4.96 -2.01 34.68
CA LEU A 83 -5.12 -0.62 34.27
C LEU A 83 -5.62 -0.53 32.82
N THR A 84 -6.76 0.11 32.64
CA THR A 84 -7.43 0.33 31.34
C THR A 84 -7.49 1.81 30.95
N TYR A 85 -7.44 2.72 31.93
CA TYR A 85 -7.58 4.15 31.73
C TYR A 85 -6.50 4.91 32.51
N LEU A 86 -5.73 5.75 31.83
CA LEU A 86 -4.76 6.65 32.45
C LEU A 86 -4.88 8.05 31.81
N ASP A 87 -5.20 9.05 32.62
CA ASP A 87 -5.24 10.45 32.19
C ASP A 87 -4.36 11.31 33.09
N LEU A 88 -3.32 11.89 32.50
CA LEU A 88 -2.40 12.83 33.11
C LEU A 88 -2.37 14.16 32.34
N SER A 89 -3.41 14.45 31.55
CA SER A 89 -3.45 15.62 30.68
C SER A 89 -3.50 16.93 31.46
N ARG A 90 -3.08 18.03 30.81
CA ARG A 90 -3.11 19.39 31.39
C ARG A 90 -2.30 19.49 32.69
N ASN A 91 -1.08 18.98 32.64
CA ASN A 91 -0.08 19.09 33.70
C ASN A 91 1.21 19.70 33.11
N THR A 92 2.29 19.74 33.88
CA THR A 92 3.62 20.21 33.46
C THR A 92 4.64 19.07 33.47
N ILE A 93 4.21 17.88 33.04
CA ILE A 93 5.06 16.69 32.99
C ILE A 93 6.08 16.85 31.87
N GLU A 94 7.36 16.60 32.17
CA GLU A 94 8.49 16.80 31.26
C GLU A 94 9.32 15.52 31.07
N GLY A 95 10.17 15.50 30.05
CA GLY A 95 11.02 14.35 29.72
C GLY A 95 10.32 13.30 28.84
N SER A 96 10.94 12.12 28.73
CA SER A 96 10.50 11.06 27.81
C SER A 96 9.47 10.11 28.41
N ILE A 97 8.69 9.48 27.53
CA ILE A 97 7.71 8.45 27.92
C ILE A 97 8.46 7.19 28.37
N PRO A 98 8.33 6.75 29.62
CA PRO A 98 9.05 5.59 30.13
C PRO A 98 8.53 4.31 29.45
N TYR A 99 9.45 3.39 29.13
CA TYR A 99 9.15 2.10 28.51
C TYR A 99 8.14 1.27 29.32
N ASP A 100 8.00 1.54 30.63
CA ASP A 100 7.02 0.91 31.51
C ASP A 100 5.57 1.02 31.00
N LEU A 101 5.16 2.15 30.41
CA LEU A 101 3.81 2.32 29.87
C LEU A 101 3.51 1.33 28.73
N SER A 102 4.54 0.91 27.99
CA SER A 102 4.41 -0.13 26.95
C SER A 102 4.18 -1.54 27.51
N ARG A 103 4.37 -1.75 28.81
CA ARG A 103 4.11 -3.03 29.48
C ARG A 103 2.70 -3.14 30.04
N CYS A 104 1.88 -2.08 29.93
CA CYS A 104 0.50 -2.05 30.41
C CYS A 104 -0.45 -2.75 29.43
N GLN A 105 -0.59 -4.08 29.54
CA GLN A 105 -1.30 -4.90 28.55
C GLN A 105 -2.79 -4.65 28.37
N LYS A 106 -3.44 -3.99 29.35
CA LYS A 106 -4.88 -3.73 29.33
C LYS A 106 -5.23 -2.26 29.10
N LEU A 107 -4.23 -1.39 28.91
CA LEU A 107 -4.43 0.04 28.79
C LEU A 107 -5.12 0.36 27.46
N LYS A 108 -6.33 0.92 27.53
CA LYS A 108 -7.15 1.28 26.37
C LYS A 108 -7.14 2.79 26.11
N HIS A 109 -7.01 3.58 27.16
CA HIS A 109 -7.04 5.03 27.10
C HIS A 109 -5.82 5.59 27.83
N LEU A 110 -4.96 6.31 27.10
CA LEU A 110 -3.82 7.04 27.61
C LEU A 110 -3.91 8.49 27.13
N ASN A 111 -4.08 9.43 28.05
CA ASN A 111 -4.13 10.85 27.73
C ASN A 111 -2.99 11.59 28.44
N LEU A 112 -2.03 12.06 27.65
CA LEU A 112 -0.88 12.84 28.09
C LEU A 112 -0.87 14.25 27.49
N SER A 113 -1.97 14.66 26.83
CA SER A 113 -2.06 15.94 26.13
C SER A 113 -1.86 17.13 27.08
N HIS A 114 -1.42 18.27 26.55
CA HIS A 114 -1.15 19.47 27.34
C HIS A 114 -0.14 19.24 28.48
N ASN A 115 1.04 18.68 28.14
CA ASN A 115 2.24 18.52 28.96
C ASN A 115 3.48 18.91 28.11
N ILE A 116 4.69 18.83 28.68
CA ILE A 116 5.97 19.22 28.04
C ILE A 116 6.81 17.95 27.74
N ILE A 117 6.18 16.95 27.10
CA ILE A 117 6.83 15.65 26.83
C ILE A 117 7.77 15.77 25.64
N GLU A 118 8.99 15.26 25.81
CA GLU A 118 10.05 15.27 24.79
C GLU A 118 10.44 13.83 24.40
N GLY A 119 10.98 13.63 23.19
CA GLY A 119 11.42 12.32 22.71
C GLY A 119 10.36 11.54 21.93
N GLU A 120 10.77 10.40 21.35
CA GLU A 120 9.92 9.57 20.49
C GLU A 120 8.87 8.80 21.29
N LEU A 121 7.63 8.78 20.80
CA LEU A 121 6.52 8.02 21.37
C LEU A 121 6.67 6.52 21.01
N ASN A 122 7.53 5.81 21.73
CA ASN A 122 7.76 4.37 21.55
C ASN A 122 6.81 3.51 22.39
N LEU A 123 5.54 3.44 21.98
CA LEU A 123 4.54 2.49 22.52
C LEU A 123 4.57 1.15 21.75
N THR A 124 5.75 0.58 21.55
CA THR A 124 5.94 -0.67 20.78
C THR A 124 5.63 -1.93 21.58
N GLY A 125 5.50 -1.83 22.90
CA GLY A 125 4.94 -2.87 23.75
C GLY A 125 3.42 -2.72 23.88
N SER A 126 2.68 -3.78 23.53
CA SER A 126 1.29 -4.02 23.96
C SER A 126 0.15 -3.19 23.33
N LEU A 127 0.10 -3.17 22.00
CA LEU A 127 -1.18 -3.11 21.25
C LEU A 127 -1.40 -4.40 20.45
N SER A 128 -1.12 -5.55 21.07
CA SER A 128 -1.44 -6.89 20.56
C SER A 128 -2.88 -7.31 20.88
N GLY A 129 -3.81 -6.36 20.76
CA GLY A 129 -5.25 -6.54 20.89
C GLY A 129 -5.94 -5.61 19.90
N GLU A 130 -6.28 -6.15 18.73
CA GLU A 130 -7.08 -5.49 17.68
C GLU A 130 -6.56 -4.12 17.22
N ARG A 131 -5.31 -4.05 16.77
CA ARG A 131 -4.96 -3.11 15.71
C ARG A 131 -5.40 -3.69 14.37
N SER A 132 -6.41 -3.08 13.75
CA SER A 132 -6.63 -3.17 12.31
C SER A 132 -5.39 -2.62 11.59
N GLY A 133 -4.35 -3.44 11.38
CA GLY A 133 -3.10 -2.88 10.87
C GLY A 133 -1.92 -3.81 10.70
N GLU A 134 -1.78 -4.92 11.43
CA GLU A 134 -0.67 -5.84 11.18
C GLU A 134 -0.85 -6.47 9.78
N ARG A 135 -0.01 -6.08 8.82
CA ARG A 135 0.00 -6.67 7.48
C ARG A 135 0.75 -7.98 7.56
N THR A 136 -0.01 -9.05 7.74
CA THR A 136 0.49 -10.41 7.57
C THR A 136 0.75 -10.70 6.10
N VAL A 137 1.52 -11.74 5.81
CA VAL A 137 1.81 -12.22 4.44
C VAL A 137 0.51 -12.47 3.65
N LYS A 138 -0.57 -12.89 4.30
CA LYS A 138 -1.91 -13.07 3.70
C LYS A 138 -2.49 -11.79 3.09
N ARG A 139 -2.07 -10.62 3.55
CA ARG A 139 -2.50 -9.31 3.03
C ARG A 139 -1.58 -8.77 1.91
N LEU A 140 -0.51 -9.50 1.56
CA LEU A 140 0.33 -9.20 0.41
C LEU A 140 -0.28 -9.80 -0.86
N ARG A 141 0.17 -9.30 -2.02
CA ARG A 141 -0.28 -9.81 -3.32
C ARG A 141 0.41 -11.13 -3.66
N LEU A 142 -0.10 -12.20 -3.07
CA LEU A 142 0.39 -13.56 -3.23
C LEU A 142 0.22 -14.07 -4.67
N CYS A 143 1.23 -14.78 -5.18
CA CYS A 143 1.13 -15.50 -6.45
C CYS A 143 0.61 -16.92 -6.17
N LYS A 144 -0.33 -17.41 -7.00
CA LYS A 144 -0.80 -18.79 -6.91
C LYS A 144 0.39 -19.73 -7.11
N ALA A 145 0.66 -20.57 -6.13
CA ALA A 145 1.73 -21.55 -6.22
C ALA A 145 1.42 -22.57 -7.33
N LEU A 146 2.40 -22.87 -8.17
CA LEU A 146 2.40 -24.07 -8.98
C LEU A 146 3.06 -25.18 -8.16
N THR A 147 2.33 -26.25 -7.89
CA THR A 147 2.80 -27.41 -7.15
C THR A 147 2.82 -28.66 -8.02
N VAL A 148 3.82 -29.51 -7.85
CA VAL A 148 3.87 -30.86 -8.43
C VAL A 148 4.43 -31.88 -7.42
N PRO A 149 4.15 -33.18 -7.60
CA PRO A 149 4.82 -34.24 -6.84
C PRO A 149 6.33 -34.27 -7.11
N ASP A 150 7.12 -34.64 -6.10
CA ASP A 150 8.59 -34.75 -6.17
C ASP A 150 9.10 -35.88 -7.10
N SER A 151 8.22 -36.79 -7.49
CA SER A 151 8.45 -37.84 -8.50
C SER A 151 8.25 -37.37 -9.95
N THR A 152 7.75 -36.15 -10.18
CA THR A 152 7.51 -35.61 -11.53
C THR A 152 8.82 -35.53 -12.31
N THR A 153 8.80 -35.85 -13.61
CA THR A 153 9.98 -35.71 -14.48
C THR A 153 10.32 -34.25 -14.74
N LEU A 154 11.59 -33.97 -15.02
CA LEU A 154 12.03 -32.60 -15.32
C LEU A 154 11.33 -32.01 -16.53
N HIS A 155 11.09 -32.81 -17.56
CA HIS A 155 10.37 -32.39 -18.76
C HIS A 155 8.96 -31.88 -18.46
N GLU A 156 8.17 -32.68 -17.75
CA GLU A 156 6.80 -32.32 -17.39
C GLU A 156 6.77 -31.11 -16.45
N ALA A 157 7.72 -31.02 -15.51
CA ALA A 157 7.88 -29.86 -14.64
C ALA A 157 8.17 -28.57 -15.44
N CYS A 158 9.12 -28.62 -16.38
CA CYS A 158 9.47 -27.48 -17.23
C CYS A 158 8.28 -27.04 -18.10
N ARG A 159 7.55 -28.01 -18.67
CA ARG A 159 6.33 -27.74 -19.46
C ARG A 159 5.25 -27.04 -18.64
N ARG A 160 5.00 -27.49 -17.40
CA ARG A 160 4.03 -26.84 -16.50
C ARG A 160 4.46 -25.44 -16.08
N MET A 161 5.75 -25.24 -15.80
CA MET A 161 6.30 -23.92 -15.50
C MET A 161 6.09 -22.96 -16.68
N ALA A 162 6.38 -23.42 -17.90
CA ALA A 162 6.20 -22.63 -19.10
C ALA A 162 4.73 -22.30 -19.41
N ALA A 163 3.85 -23.29 -19.27
CA ALA A 163 2.41 -23.12 -19.49
C ALA A 163 1.80 -22.07 -18.55
N ARG A 164 2.22 -22.04 -17.28
CA ARG A 164 1.78 -21.04 -16.31
C ARG A 164 2.61 -19.76 -16.30
N ARG A 165 3.67 -19.68 -17.11
CA ARG A 165 4.63 -18.56 -17.17
C ARG A 165 5.20 -18.21 -15.78
N VAL A 166 5.52 -19.23 -15.00
CA VAL A 166 6.14 -19.09 -13.67
C VAL A 166 7.61 -19.50 -13.72
N ASP A 167 8.42 -18.87 -12.87
CA ASP A 167 9.87 -19.10 -12.78
C ASP A 167 10.29 -19.93 -11.56
N ALA A 168 9.31 -20.33 -10.72
CA ALA A 168 9.49 -21.22 -9.60
C ALA A 168 8.35 -22.25 -9.48
N LEU A 169 8.71 -23.43 -9.00
CA LEU A 169 7.88 -24.60 -8.86
C LEU A 169 8.05 -25.20 -7.46
N LEU A 170 6.94 -25.42 -6.76
CA LEU A 170 6.96 -26.01 -5.43
C LEU A 170 6.71 -27.51 -5.51
N LEU A 171 7.49 -28.27 -4.75
CA LEU A 171 7.49 -29.72 -4.78
C LEU A 171 6.90 -30.26 -3.50
N THR A 172 5.99 -31.22 -3.65
CA THR A 172 5.29 -31.87 -2.55
C THR A 172 5.64 -33.35 -2.52
N ASN A 173 5.80 -33.89 -1.30
CA ASN A 173 6.02 -35.31 -1.11
C ASN A 173 4.70 -36.10 -1.20
N SER A 174 4.75 -37.42 -0.98
CA SER A 174 3.57 -38.30 -0.96
C SER A 174 2.48 -37.91 0.04
N ASN A 175 2.82 -37.10 1.05
CA ASN A 175 1.89 -36.62 2.08
C ASN A 175 1.37 -35.20 1.77
N ALA A 176 1.57 -34.71 0.54
CA ALA A 176 1.24 -33.35 0.10
C ALA A 176 1.95 -32.22 0.86
N LEU A 177 3.01 -32.53 1.61
CA LEU A 177 3.81 -31.52 2.33
C LEU A 177 4.92 -30.97 1.44
N LEU A 178 5.20 -29.68 1.59
CA LEU A 178 6.31 -29.00 0.91
C LEU A 178 7.65 -29.68 1.25
N CYS A 179 8.34 -30.21 0.24
CA CYS A 179 9.64 -30.86 0.40
C CYS A 179 10.76 -30.21 -0.42
N GLY A 180 10.42 -29.38 -1.42
CA GLY A 180 11.40 -28.75 -2.28
C GLY A 180 10.88 -27.54 -3.06
N ILE A 181 11.82 -26.77 -3.60
CA ILE A 181 11.58 -25.73 -4.60
C ILE A 181 12.52 -25.96 -5.79
N LEU A 182 12.02 -25.71 -6.99
CA LEU A 182 12.78 -25.75 -8.23
C LEU A 182 12.57 -24.43 -8.99
N THR A 183 13.66 -23.80 -9.41
CA THR A 183 13.63 -22.53 -10.17
C THR A 183 14.21 -22.69 -11.57
N ASP A 184 13.97 -21.71 -12.44
CA ASP A 184 14.63 -21.60 -13.74
C ASP A 184 16.17 -21.65 -13.65
N ARG A 185 16.75 -21.02 -12.61
CA ARG A 185 18.19 -21.10 -12.30
C ARG A 185 18.63 -22.53 -11.99
N ASP A 186 17.87 -23.28 -11.20
CA ASP A 186 18.20 -24.67 -10.88
C ASP A 186 18.18 -25.55 -12.14
N ILE A 187 17.22 -25.29 -13.04
CA ILE A 187 17.11 -26.00 -14.32
C ILE A 187 18.33 -25.68 -15.19
N ALA A 188 18.70 -24.42 -15.37
CA ALA A 188 19.88 -24.06 -16.14
C ALA A 188 21.17 -24.68 -15.55
N THR A 189 21.39 -24.50 -14.24
CA THR A 189 22.69 -24.80 -13.59
C THR A 189 22.86 -26.27 -13.17
N ARG A 190 21.78 -26.96 -12.78
CA ARG A 190 21.85 -28.33 -12.27
C ARG A 190 21.39 -29.37 -13.30
N VAL A 191 20.67 -28.96 -14.34
CA VAL A 191 20.16 -29.86 -15.37
C VAL A 191 20.91 -29.66 -16.68
N ILE A 192 20.81 -28.46 -17.28
CA ILE A 192 21.37 -28.20 -18.62
C ILE A 192 22.89 -28.22 -18.59
N ALA A 193 23.52 -27.47 -17.68
CA ALA A 193 24.99 -27.46 -17.55
C ALA A 193 25.59 -28.82 -17.16
N LYS A 194 24.78 -29.75 -16.65
CA LYS A 194 25.20 -31.12 -16.28
C LYS A 194 24.71 -32.19 -17.25
N GLU A 195 24.09 -31.78 -18.36
CA GLU A 195 23.61 -32.67 -19.43
C GLU A 195 22.71 -33.80 -18.91
N LEU A 196 21.85 -33.50 -17.93
CA LEU A 196 20.92 -34.50 -17.39
C LEU A 196 19.76 -34.76 -18.36
N ASN A 197 19.36 -36.03 -18.49
CA ASN A 197 18.19 -36.41 -19.29
C ASN A 197 16.89 -35.90 -18.65
N LEU A 198 16.19 -35.00 -19.35
CA LEU A 198 14.96 -34.34 -18.91
C LEU A 198 13.76 -35.30 -18.77
N GLU A 199 13.71 -36.36 -19.58
CA GLU A 199 12.58 -37.30 -19.63
C GLU A 199 12.65 -38.31 -18.49
N GLU A 200 13.85 -38.74 -18.11
CA GLU A 200 14.06 -39.80 -17.10
C GLU A 200 14.31 -39.24 -15.70
N THR A 201 14.89 -38.05 -15.59
CA THR A 201 15.33 -37.52 -14.30
C THR A 201 14.15 -36.89 -13.54
N PRO A 202 13.87 -37.32 -12.30
CA PRO A 202 12.85 -36.70 -11.47
C PRO A 202 13.33 -35.37 -10.88
N VAL A 203 12.39 -34.45 -10.65
CA VAL A 203 12.65 -33.13 -10.04
C VAL A 203 13.30 -33.23 -8.65
N SER A 204 12.97 -34.27 -7.88
CA SER A 204 13.56 -34.54 -6.55
C SER A 204 15.09 -34.67 -6.53
N LYS A 205 15.71 -35.02 -7.68
CA LYS A 205 17.17 -35.15 -7.80
C LYS A 205 17.89 -33.81 -7.86
N VAL A 206 17.24 -32.76 -8.35
CA VAL A 206 17.87 -31.45 -8.61
C VAL A 206 17.27 -30.31 -7.81
N MET A 207 16.12 -30.52 -7.18
CA MET A 207 15.45 -29.51 -6.36
C MET A 207 16.31 -29.00 -5.20
N THR A 208 16.05 -27.78 -4.78
CA THR A 208 16.51 -27.27 -3.49
C THR A 208 15.63 -27.85 -2.40
N LYS A 209 16.20 -28.73 -1.57
CA LYS A 209 15.49 -29.44 -0.49
C LYS A 209 15.25 -28.52 0.71
N ASN A 210 14.15 -28.76 1.42
CA ASN A 210 13.79 -28.03 2.65
C ASN A 210 13.82 -26.50 2.46
N PRO A 211 13.05 -25.95 1.50
CA PRO A 211 13.01 -24.51 1.29
C PRO A 211 12.54 -23.79 2.55
N VAL A 212 13.14 -22.63 2.83
CA VAL A 212 12.63 -21.70 3.85
C VAL A 212 11.22 -21.30 3.46
N PHE A 213 10.27 -21.34 4.40
CA PHE A 213 8.88 -20.95 4.19
C PHE A 213 8.37 -20.10 5.35
N VAL A 214 7.23 -19.44 5.16
CA VAL A 214 6.52 -18.67 6.19
C VAL A 214 5.07 -19.09 6.27
N LEU A 215 4.43 -18.80 7.41
CA LEU A 215 3.01 -19.01 7.58
C LEU A 215 2.23 -17.82 6.99
N SER A 216 0.98 -18.04 6.59
CA SER A 216 0.12 -16.97 6.06
C SER A 216 -0.08 -15.80 7.05
N ASN A 217 -0.05 -16.09 8.35
CA ASN A 217 -0.17 -15.12 9.44
C ASN A 217 1.16 -14.52 9.90
N THR A 218 2.31 -14.93 9.33
CA THR A 218 3.59 -14.31 9.59
C THR A 218 3.55 -12.83 9.17
N ILE A 219 4.25 -11.97 9.91
CA ILE A 219 4.35 -10.54 9.58
C ILE A 219 5.07 -10.37 8.24
N ALA A 220 4.53 -9.51 7.36
CA ALA A 220 5.08 -9.30 6.01
C ALA A 220 6.57 -8.89 6.03
N VAL A 221 6.95 -8.02 6.98
CA VAL A 221 8.33 -7.55 7.12
C VAL A 221 9.29 -8.68 7.48
N GLU A 222 8.89 -9.59 8.38
CA GLU A 222 9.70 -10.76 8.73
C GLU A 222 9.91 -11.67 7.51
N ALA A 223 8.88 -11.87 6.70
CA ALA A 223 8.98 -12.64 5.47
C ALA A 223 9.95 -12.00 4.46
N LEU A 224 9.86 -10.67 4.25
CA LEU A 224 10.75 -9.94 3.36
C LEU A 224 12.20 -9.93 3.86
N GLN A 225 12.42 -9.80 5.16
CA GLN A 225 13.76 -9.92 5.77
C GLN A 225 14.37 -11.29 5.51
N LYS A 226 13.61 -12.38 5.64
CA LYS A 226 14.09 -13.74 5.32
C LYS A 226 14.53 -13.86 3.85
N MET A 227 13.79 -13.24 2.93
CA MET A 227 14.13 -13.25 1.50
C MET A 227 15.42 -12.48 1.20
N VAL A 228 15.59 -11.30 1.80
CA VAL A 228 16.81 -10.48 1.66
C VAL A 228 18.02 -11.21 2.24
N GLN A 229 17.92 -11.70 3.48
CA GLN A 229 19.02 -12.39 4.17
C GLN A 229 19.40 -13.70 3.47
N GLY A 230 18.40 -14.46 3.01
CA GLY A 230 18.62 -15.71 2.31
C GLY A 230 18.98 -15.55 0.83
N LYS A 231 18.99 -14.31 0.29
CA LYS A 231 19.28 -14.00 -1.10
C LYS A 231 18.43 -14.79 -2.10
N PHE A 232 17.14 -14.96 -1.81
CA PHE A 232 16.20 -15.67 -2.68
C PHE A 232 14.98 -14.82 -3.04
N ARG A 233 14.45 -15.02 -4.25
CA ARG A 233 13.30 -14.24 -4.77
C ARG A 233 11.96 -14.82 -4.39
N HIS A 234 11.92 -16.11 -4.14
CA HIS A 234 10.69 -16.88 -4.02
C HIS A 234 10.59 -17.46 -2.62
N LEU A 235 9.53 -17.12 -1.89
CA LEU A 235 9.28 -17.61 -0.54
C LEU A 235 7.93 -18.35 -0.52
N PRO A 236 7.92 -19.67 -0.31
CA PRO A 236 6.71 -20.44 -0.08
C PRO A 236 5.91 -19.93 1.12
N VAL A 237 4.60 -19.84 0.94
CA VAL A 237 3.64 -19.49 1.99
C VAL A 237 2.76 -20.69 2.28
N VAL A 238 2.75 -21.09 3.55
CA VAL A 238 2.06 -22.30 4.04
C VAL A 238 0.94 -21.90 5.00
N GLU A 239 -0.22 -22.54 4.90
CA GLU A 239 -1.34 -22.40 5.84
C GLU A 239 -1.85 -23.81 6.18
N ASN A 240 -1.99 -24.12 7.46
CA ASN A 240 -2.44 -25.44 7.94
C ASN A 240 -1.62 -26.64 7.42
N GLY A 241 -0.34 -26.44 7.10
CA GLY A 241 0.54 -27.49 6.56
C GLY A 241 0.48 -27.64 5.03
N GLU A 242 -0.39 -26.90 4.36
CA GLU A 242 -0.51 -26.89 2.90
C GLU A 242 0.11 -25.64 2.28
N VAL A 243 0.65 -25.78 1.07
CA VAL A 243 1.20 -24.66 0.30
C VAL A 243 0.05 -23.89 -0.36
N ILE A 244 -0.15 -22.64 0.05
CA ILE A 244 -1.21 -21.79 -0.49
C ILE A 244 -0.73 -20.86 -1.60
N ALA A 245 0.53 -20.40 -1.51
CA ALA A 245 1.03 -19.36 -2.38
C ALA A 245 2.56 -19.29 -2.42
N LEU A 246 3.05 -18.47 -3.34
CA LEU A 246 4.44 -18.06 -3.43
C LEU A 246 4.53 -16.54 -3.34
N LEU A 247 5.41 -16.05 -2.46
CA LEU A 247 5.74 -14.65 -2.32
C LEU A 247 6.96 -14.32 -3.19
N ASP A 248 6.88 -13.21 -3.93
CA ASP A 248 7.94 -12.72 -4.81
C ASP A 248 8.44 -11.35 -4.31
N ILE A 249 9.74 -11.27 -3.98
CA ILE A 249 10.34 -10.04 -3.43
C ILE A 249 10.30 -8.88 -4.44
N ALA A 250 10.44 -9.17 -5.74
CA ALA A 250 10.45 -8.14 -6.78
C ALA A 250 9.09 -7.44 -6.84
N LYS A 251 8.02 -8.25 -6.79
CA LYS A 251 6.64 -7.75 -6.75
C LYS A 251 6.36 -6.96 -5.47
N CYS A 252 6.85 -7.43 -4.33
CA CYS A 252 6.70 -6.72 -3.06
C CYS A 252 7.41 -5.36 -3.07
N LEU A 253 8.63 -5.31 -3.61
CA LEU A 253 9.41 -4.08 -3.70
C LEU A 253 8.74 -3.05 -4.61
N TYR A 254 8.27 -3.48 -5.78
CA TYR A 254 7.54 -2.59 -6.68
C TYR A 254 6.24 -2.07 -6.03
N ASP A 255 5.44 -2.95 -5.44
CA ASP A 255 4.21 -2.55 -4.76
C ASP A 255 4.50 -1.52 -3.65
N ALA A 256 5.62 -1.68 -2.93
CA ALA A 256 6.06 -0.73 -1.91
C ALA A 256 6.48 0.63 -2.49
N ILE A 257 7.32 0.63 -3.54
CA ILE A 257 7.73 1.86 -4.23
C ILE A 257 6.50 2.58 -4.77
N ALA A 258 5.66 1.91 -5.55
CA ALA A 258 4.46 2.49 -6.14
C ALA A 258 3.48 3.04 -5.08
N ARG A 259 3.40 2.42 -3.89
CA ARG A 259 2.62 2.97 -2.76
C ARG A 259 3.23 4.25 -2.22
N MET A 260 4.54 4.27 -1.97
CA MET A 260 5.24 5.44 -1.45
C MET A 260 5.17 6.61 -2.43
N GLU A 261 5.38 6.39 -3.73
CA GLU A 261 5.29 7.44 -4.74
C GLU A 261 3.90 8.08 -4.79
N ARG A 262 2.85 7.26 -4.76
CA ARG A 262 1.46 7.77 -4.72
C ARG A 262 1.17 8.56 -3.46
N SER A 263 1.73 8.16 -2.32
CA SER A 263 1.55 8.90 -1.07
C SER A 263 2.26 10.24 -1.10
N VAL A 264 3.46 10.30 -1.67
CA VAL A 264 4.20 11.56 -1.88
C VAL A 264 3.43 12.48 -2.82
N GLU A 265 2.89 11.96 -3.92
CA GLU A 265 2.12 12.76 -4.89
C GLU A 265 0.83 13.31 -4.27
N LYS A 266 0.10 12.48 -3.49
CA LYS A 266 -1.03 12.95 -2.69
C LYS A 266 -0.60 14.02 -1.69
N GLY A 267 0.56 13.85 -1.06
CA GLY A 267 1.14 14.82 -0.15
C GLY A 267 1.45 16.16 -0.79
N LYS A 268 2.02 16.15 -2.00
CA LYS A 268 2.29 17.35 -2.81
C LYS A 268 1.00 18.03 -3.27
N ALA A 269 -0.01 17.27 -3.67
CA ALA A 269 -1.31 17.81 -4.02
C ALA A 269 -2.00 18.50 -2.82
N ILE A 270 -1.91 17.88 -1.63
CA ILE A 270 -2.39 18.49 -0.38
C ILE A 270 -1.58 19.74 -0.05
N ALA A 271 -0.25 19.68 -0.13
CA ALA A 271 0.62 20.83 0.13
C ALA A 271 0.30 22.00 -0.82
N ALA A 272 0.13 21.74 -2.12
CA ALA A 272 -0.25 22.76 -3.11
C ALA A 272 -1.66 23.32 -2.86
N ALA A 273 -2.60 22.51 -2.36
CA ALA A 273 -3.93 22.98 -1.95
C ALA A 273 -3.87 23.84 -0.68
N VAL A 274 -2.98 23.51 0.26
CA VAL A 274 -2.76 24.25 1.52
C VAL A 274 -1.96 25.54 1.27
N GLU A 275 -1.01 25.56 0.33
CA GLU A 275 -0.27 26.76 -0.09
C GLU A 275 -1.22 27.84 -0.68
N GLY A 276 -2.33 27.40 -1.30
CA GLY A 276 -3.43 28.28 -1.71
C GLY A 276 -4.21 28.92 -0.55
N VAL A 277 -4.12 28.34 0.65
CA VAL A 277 -4.78 28.80 1.89
C VAL A 277 -3.79 29.52 2.82
N GLU A 278 -2.50 29.18 2.77
CA GLU A 278 -1.43 29.74 3.61
C GLU A 278 -1.05 31.20 3.31
N LYS A 279 -1.62 31.83 2.26
CA LYS A 279 -1.46 33.27 2.05
C LYS A 279 -2.02 34.14 3.19
N ASN A 280 -2.78 33.56 4.13
CA ASN A 280 -3.32 34.29 5.30
C ASN A 280 -2.91 33.75 6.68
N TRP A 281 -2.24 32.60 6.80
CA TRP A 281 -1.73 32.12 8.08
C TRP A 281 -0.41 31.39 7.89
N GLY A 282 0.68 32.00 8.36
CA GLY A 282 2.00 31.38 8.36
C GLY A 282 2.13 30.39 9.50
N THR A 283 2.36 29.12 9.19
CA THR A 283 3.15 28.17 10.01
C THR A 283 3.37 26.90 9.19
N SER A 284 4.62 26.56 8.89
CA SER A 284 4.99 25.31 8.21
C SER A 284 4.67 24.09 9.08
N ILE A 285 3.77 23.23 8.60
CA ILE A 285 3.48 21.93 9.22
C ILE A 285 4.36 20.88 8.54
N ALA A 286 5.37 20.38 9.26
CA ALA A 286 6.13 19.20 8.83
C ALA A 286 5.23 17.96 8.93
N GLY A 287 4.56 17.59 7.84
CA GLY A 287 3.68 16.42 7.76
C GLY A 287 4.44 15.10 7.49
N PRO A 288 3.77 13.94 7.64
CA PRO A 288 4.33 12.59 7.41
C PRO A 288 4.98 12.36 6.03
N ASN A 289 4.68 13.23 5.05
CA ASN A 289 5.20 13.15 3.69
C ASN A 289 6.69 13.47 3.60
N THR A 290 7.23 14.33 4.47
CA THR A 290 8.67 14.70 4.47
C THR A 290 9.55 13.51 4.89
N PHE A 291 9.08 12.70 5.85
CA PHE A 291 9.77 11.48 6.26
C PHE A 291 9.82 10.43 5.14
N MET A 292 8.71 10.20 4.44
CA MET A 292 8.66 9.26 3.32
C MET A 292 9.49 9.73 2.12
N GLU A 293 9.49 11.03 1.82
CA GLU A 293 10.38 11.62 0.82
C GLU A 293 11.86 11.43 1.22
N THR A 294 12.21 11.69 2.49
CA THR A 294 13.58 11.51 2.99
C THR A 294 14.03 10.04 2.92
N LEU A 295 13.16 9.09 3.28
CA LEU A 295 13.43 7.66 3.15
C LEU A 295 13.60 7.23 1.70
N ARG A 296 12.71 7.67 0.80
CA ARG A 296 12.79 7.39 -0.64
C ARG A 296 14.11 7.89 -1.22
N GLU A 297 14.46 9.13 -0.89
CA GLU A 297 15.67 9.79 -1.35
C GLU A 297 16.94 9.08 -0.87
N ARG A 298 16.95 8.57 0.36
CA ARG A 298 18.12 7.87 0.91
C ARG A 298 18.28 6.44 0.41
N ILE A 299 17.18 5.72 0.18
CA ILE A 299 17.25 4.30 -0.17
C ILE A 299 17.36 4.07 -1.68
N PHE A 300 16.67 4.87 -2.51
CA PHE A 300 16.53 4.58 -3.94
C PHE A 300 17.01 5.68 -4.89
N LYS A 301 17.42 6.85 -4.38
CA LYS A 301 18.10 7.87 -5.18
C LYS A 301 19.62 7.66 -5.37
N PRO A 302 20.34 6.77 -4.65
CA PRO A 302 21.73 6.49 -5.03
C PRO A 302 21.83 6.05 -6.49
N LEU A 303 22.96 6.37 -7.12
CA LEU A 303 23.23 6.00 -8.51
C LEU A 303 23.64 4.52 -8.60
N LEU A 304 23.41 3.89 -9.76
CA LEU A 304 23.85 2.51 -9.99
C LEU A 304 25.36 2.34 -9.78
N SER A 305 26.16 3.37 -10.11
CA SER A 305 27.60 3.40 -9.84
C SER A 305 27.97 3.19 -8.36
N THR A 306 27.07 3.48 -7.41
CA THR A 306 27.32 3.27 -5.97
C THR A 306 27.19 1.81 -5.52
N ILE A 307 26.54 0.96 -6.33
CA ILE A 307 26.23 -0.42 -5.99
C ILE A 307 26.96 -1.43 -6.88
N ILE A 308 27.62 -0.97 -7.94
CA ILE A 308 28.42 -1.79 -8.85
C ILE A 308 29.83 -1.91 -8.25
N PRO A 309 30.27 -3.13 -7.85
CA PRO A 309 31.66 -3.36 -7.45
C PRO A 309 32.63 -3.09 -8.60
N ASP A 310 33.80 -2.54 -8.29
CA ASP A 310 34.88 -2.26 -9.27
C ASP A 310 35.38 -3.53 -10.00
N ASP A 311 35.14 -4.73 -9.45
CA ASP A 311 35.59 -6.03 -9.99
C ASP A 311 34.45 -6.87 -10.61
N THR A 312 33.33 -6.25 -10.98
CA THR A 312 32.16 -6.96 -11.51
C THR A 312 32.52 -7.73 -12.79
N LYS A 313 32.42 -9.06 -12.73
CA LYS A 313 32.61 -9.92 -13.91
C LYS A 313 31.32 -10.03 -14.70
N VAL A 314 31.32 -9.47 -15.91
CA VAL A 314 30.22 -9.63 -16.87
C VAL A 314 30.52 -10.79 -17.82
N LEU A 315 29.62 -11.78 -17.85
CA LEU A 315 29.70 -12.86 -18.83
C LEU A 315 29.27 -12.34 -20.21
N LYS A 316 30.23 -12.17 -21.11
CA LYS A 316 30.04 -11.79 -22.52
C LYS A 316 30.19 -13.02 -23.42
N VAL A 317 29.26 -13.23 -24.34
CA VAL A 317 29.20 -14.40 -25.26
C VAL A 317 28.91 -13.97 -26.69
N GLY A 318 29.32 -14.78 -27.66
CA GLY A 318 29.02 -14.56 -29.09
C GLY A 318 27.64 -15.09 -29.51
N LEU A 319 27.16 -14.66 -30.69
CA LEU A 319 25.87 -15.05 -31.26
C LEU A 319 25.77 -16.55 -31.63
N GLU A 320 26.87 -17.10 -32.13
CA GLU A 320 26.95 -18.47 -32.65
C GLU A 320 27.21 -19.52 -31.56
N GLU A 321 27.50 -19.09 -30.33
CA GLU A 321 27.70 -20.01 -29.22
C GLU A 321 26.42 -20.81 -28.93
N THR A 322 26.58 -22.07 -28.54
CA THR A 322 25.44 -22.93 -28.23
C THR A 322 24.90 -22.62 -26.84
N VAL A 323 23.60 -22.83 -26.64
CA VAL A 323 22.96 -22.63 -25.34
C VAL A 323 23.66 -23.45 -24.25
N LEU A 324 24.04 -24.70 -24.54
CA LEU A 324 24.76 -25.55 -23.58
C LEU A 324 26.09 -24.92 -23.14
N ALA A 325 26.92 -24.48 -24.10
CA ALA A 325 28.22 -23.87 -23.82
C ALA A 325 28.07 -22.59 -22.98
N VAL A 326 27.10 -21.73 -23.33
CA VAL A 326 26.81 -20.52 -22.55
C VAL A 326 26.29 -20.87 -21.16
N THR A 327 25.46 -21.90 -21.02
CA THR A 327 24.93 -22.31 -19.71
C THR A 327 26.04 -22.87 -18.80
N MET A 328 27.03 -23.57 -19.35
CA MET A 328 28.22 -23.98 -18.61
C MET A 328 29.04 -22.77 -18.13
N LYS A 329 29.29 -21.79 -19.01
CA LYS A 329 29.94 -20.52 -18.62
C LYS A 329 29.15 -19.76 -17.55
N MET A 330 27.81 -19.78 -17.60
CA MET A 330 26.97 -19.17 -16.57
C MET A 330 27.21 -19.80 -15.19
N VAL A 331 27.43 -21.13 -15.12
CA VAL A 331 27.81 -21.81 -13.87
C VAL A 331 29.20 -21.40 -13.41
N GLU A 332 30.19 -21.35 -14.31
CA GLU A 332 31.57 -20.94 -13.99
C GLU A 332 31.68 -19.50 -13.47
N TYR A 333 30.86 -18.60 -14.01
CA TYR A 333 30.80 -17.19 -13.63
C TYR A 333 29.79 -16.92 -12.49
N GLU A 334 29.15 -17.97 -11.95
CA GLU A 334 28.07 -17.88 -10.95
C GLU A 334 26.93 -16.92 -11.34
N SER A 335 26.71 -16.73 -12.65
CA SER A 335 25.75 -15.79 -13.21
C SER A 335 24.43 -16.47 -13.61
N SER A 336 23.34 -15.70 -13.60
CA SER A 336 22.02 -16.15 -14.08
C SER A 336 21.65 -15.57 -15.46
N SER A 337 22.53 -14.76 -16.04
CA SER A 337 22.39 -14.13 -17.36
C SER A 337 23.73 -13.98 -18.10
N ALA A 338 23.70 -13.99 -19.43
CA ALA A 338 24.83 -13.76 -20.31
C ALA A 338 24.53 -12.65 -21.32
N MET A 339 25.49 -11.75 -21.52
CA MET A 339 25.42 -10.64 -22.49
C MET A 339 25.87 -11.12 -23.85
N VAL A 340 25.00 -11.03 -24.84
CA VAL A 340 25.31 -11.43 -26.21
C VAL A 340 25.86 -10.22 -26.95
N MET A 341 27.10 -10.34 -27.40
CA MET A 341 27.85 -9.26 -28.03
C MET A 341 28.10 -9.56 -29.51
N ALA A 342 27.92 -8.55 -30.36
CA ALA A 342 28.35 -8.58 -31.76
C ALA A 342 29.10 -7.29 -32.08
N GLU A 343 30.30 -7.40 -32.67
CA GLU A 343 31.14 -6.24 -33.01
C GLU A 343 31.35 -5.26 -31.82
N ASN A 344 31.54 -5.82 -30.63
CA ASN A 344 31.66 -5.08 -29.35
C ASN A 344 30.42 -4.27 -28.93
N LYS A 345 29.24 -4.56 -29.51
CA LYS A 345 27.96 -3.98 -29.10
C LYS A 345 27.05 -5.03 -28.46
N LEU A 346 26.30 -4.60 -27.45
CA LEU A 346 25.25 -5.43 -26.85
C LEU A 346 24.10 -5.60 -27.83
N VAL A 347 23.86 -6.84 -28.28
CA VAL A 347 22.78 -7.18 -29.23
C VAL A 347 21.68 -8.04 -28.58
N GLY A 348 22.00 -8.71 -27.48
CA GLY A 348 21.05 -9.57 -26.80
C GLY A 348 21.42 -9.90 -25.37
N ILE A 349 20.46 -10.46 -24.65
CA ILE A 349 20.65 -11.08 -23.33
C ILE A 349 20.06 -12.49 -23.35
N LEU A 350 20.78 -13.45 -22.80
CA LEU A 350 20.27 -14.78 -22.52
C LEU A 350 20.18 -14.99 -21.02
N THR A 351 19.00 -15.36 -20.51
CA THR A 351 18.76 -15.62 -19.08
C THR A 351 18.38 -17.07 -18.81
N SER A 352 18.47 -17.50 -17.55
CA SER A 352 17.97 -18.82 -17.12
C SER A 352 16.49 -19.04 -17.49
N LYS A 353 15.69 -17.97 -17.45
CA LYS A 353 14.29 -17.96 -17.89
C LYS A 353 14.16 -18.23 -19.38
N ASP A 354 15.01 -17.64 -20.22
CA ASP A 354 14.97 -17.87 -21.67
C ASP A 354 15.32 -19.31 -22.02
N ILE A 355 16.30 -19.90 -21.33
CA ILE A 355 16.66 -21.32 -21.47
C ILE A 355 15.44 -22.20 -21.17
N LEU A 356 14.75 -21.97 -20.06
CA LEU A 356 13.54 -22.72 -19.72
C LEU A 356 12.42 -22.52 -20.76
N MET A 357 12.11 -21.26 -21.07
CA MET A 357 10.89 -20.90 -21.81
C MET A 357 11.01 -21.07 -23.33
N ARG A 358 12.20 -20.84 -23.89
CA ARG A 358 12.44 -20.82 -25.35
C ARG A 358 13.24 -22.02 -25.85
N VAL A 359 13.98 -22.71 -24.99
CA VAL A 359 14.75 -23.91 -25.36
C VAL A 359 14.01 -25.16 -24.90
N ILE A 360 13.91 -25.36 -23.59
CA ILE A 360 13.37 -26.60 -23.02
C ILE A 360 11.89 -26.76 -23.33
N ALA A 361 11.06 -25.74 -23.05
CA ALA A 361 9.62 -25.81 -23.31
C ALA A 361 9.27 -25.93 -24.80
N GLN A 362 10.21 -25.62 -25.70
CA GLN A 362 10.07 -25.76 -27.15
C GLN A 362 10.69 -27.05 -27.69
N ASN A 363 11.20 -27.93 -26.81
CA ASN A 363 11.90 -29.17 -27.17
C ASN A 363 13.11 -28.94 -28.11
N LEU A 364 13.80 -27.81 -27.95
CA LEU A 364 15.02 -27.53 -28.71
C LEU A 364 16.25 -28.14 -28.01
N PRO A 365 17.16 -28.81 -28.74
CA PRO A 365 18.39 -29.35 -28.19
C PRO A 365 19.36 -28.24 -27.77
N PRO A 366 19.73 -28.11 -26.47
CA PRO A 366 20.66 -27.06 -26.00
C PRO A 366 22.05 -27.13 -26.63
N GLU A 367 22.50 -28.33 -27.01
CA GLU A 367 23.82 -28.62 -27.58
C GLU A 367 24.00 -28.08 -29.01
N THR A 368 22.94 -27.96 -29.80
CA THR A 368 23.02 -27.44 -31.18
C THR A 368 22.28 -26.13 -31.38
N THR A 369 21.48 -25.69 -30.40
CA THR A 369 20.73 -24.43 -30.52
C THR A 369 21.66 -23.25 -30.25
N ALA A 370 21.82 -22.38 -31.24
CA ALA A 370 22.57 -21.13 -31.10
C ALA A 370 21.83 -20.13 -30.19
N VAL A 371 22.60 -19.34 -29.44
CA VAL A 371 22.09 -18.31 -28.53
C VAL A 371 21.27 -17.26 -29.27
N GLU A 372 21.70 -16.86 -30.48
CA GLU A 372 20.99 -15.88 -31.32
C GLU A 372 19.50 -16.20 -31.51
N LYS A 373 19.16 -17.49 -31.63
CA LYS A 373 17.79 -17.95 -31.89
C LYS A 373 16.85 -17.75 -30.68
N VAL A 374 17.41 -17.72 -29.47
CA VAL A 374 16.64 -17.79 -28.21
C VAL A 374 16.90 -16.64 -27.26
N MET A 375 17.91 -15.80 -27.51
CA MET A 375 18.18 -14.60 -26.72
C MET A 375 17.05 -13.58 -26.82
N THR A 376 16.92 -12.73 -25.79
CA THR A 376 16.12 -11.52 -25.88
C THR A 376 16.93 -10.47 -26.64
N GLN A 377 16.45 -10.09 -27.82
CA GLN A 377 17.12 -9.11 -28.67
C GLN A 377 16.94 -7.69 -28.14
N ASN A 378 17.96 -6.85 -28.33
CA ASN A 378 17.95 -5.43 -27.96
C ASN A 378 17.45 -5.21 -26.51
N PRO A 379 18.13 -5.80 -25.50
CA PRO A 379 17.71 -5.63 -24.12
C PRO A 379 17.72 -4.16 -23.73
N GLU A 380 16.71 -3.74 -22.96
CA GLU A 380 16.76 -2.45 -22.28
C GLU A 380 17.98 -2.41 -21.38
N SER A 381 18.64 -1.25 -21.32
CA SER A 381 19.87 -1.05 -20.56
C SER A 381 19.81 0.24 -19.75
N ALA A 382 20.59 0.28 -18.69
CA ALA A 382 20.78 1.46 -17.86
C ALA A 382 22.18 2.06 -18.06
N THR A 383 22.36 3.31 -17.66
CA THR A 383 23.67 3.94 -17.56
C THR A 383 24.16 3.91 -16.11
N VAL A 384 25.47 3.98 -15.89
CA VAL A 384 26.06 4.04 -14.53
C VAL A 384 25.55 5.22 -13.69
N ASP A 385 25.09 6.29 -14.34
CA ASP A 385 24.58 7.52 -13.72
C ASP A 385 23.04 7.48 -13.49
N MET A 386 22.39 6.35 -13.79
CA MET A 386 20.96 6.18 -13.53
C MET A 386 20.68 5.96 -12.04
N ALA A 387 19.56 6.47 -11.53
CA ALA A 387 19.12 6.21 -10.15
C ALA A 387 18.60 4.77 -10.00
N ILE A 388 18.80 4.19 -8.81
CA ILE A 388 18.33 2.83 -8.49
C ILE A 388 16.80 2.68 -8.68
N VAL A 389 16.01 3.69 -8.29
CA VAL A 389 14.54 3.67 -8.47
C VAL A 389 14.13 3.56 -9.94
N ASP A 390 14.82 4.26 -10.83
CA ASP A 390 14.51 4.28 -12.27
C ASP A 390 14.85 2.93 -12.90
N ALA A 391 15.97 2.32 -12.49
CA ALA A 391 16.32 0.97 -12.87
C ALA A 391 15.25 -0.06 -12.44
N LEU A 392 14.73 0.05 -11.21
CA LEU A 392 13.64 -0.80 -10.73
C LEU A 392 12.35 -0.61 -11.53
N HIS A 393 12.02 0.62 -11.92
CA HIS A 393 10.88 0.90 -12.79
C HIS A 393 11.03 0.30 -14.18
N ILE A 394 12.21 0.44 -14.79
CA ILE A 394 12.55 -0.17 -16.09
C ILE A 394 12.34 -1.68 -16.01
N MET A 395 12.90 -2.34 -15.00
CA MET A 395 12.78 -3.79 -14.79
C MET A 395 11.33 -4.24 -14.59
N HIS A 396 10.57 -3.54 -13.75
CA HIS A 396 9.18 -3.87 -13.50
C HIS A 396 8.31 -3.66 -14.75
N ASN A 397 8.42 -2.51 -15.41
CA ASN A 397 7.60 -2.16 -16.57
C ASN A 397 7.91 -3.06 -17.77
N GLY A 398 9.20 -3.35 -17.98
CA GLY A 398 9.67 -4.27 -19.01
C GLY A 398 9.48 -5.76 -18.69
N LYS A 399 9.06 -6.10 -17.46
CA LYS A 399 8.83 -7.48 -16.98
C LYS A 399 10.05 -8.38 -17.09
N PHE A 400 11.23 -7.82 -16.84
CA PHE A 400 12.50 -8.52 -16.79
C PHE A 400 13.22 -8.26 -15.47
N LEU A 401 14.15 -9.15 -15.13
CA LEU A 401 14.80 -9.16 -13.81
C LEU A 401 16.30 -8.88 -13.86
N HIS A 402 16.83 -8.70 -15.06
CA HIS A 402 18.24 -8.45 -15.33
C HIS A 402 18.34 -7.21 -16.18
N LEU A 403 19.13 -6.24 -15.73
CA LEU A 403 19.34 -4.97 -16.42
C LEU A 403 20.84 -4.80 -16.69
N PRO A 404 21.26 -4.87 -17.96
CA PRO A 404 22.61 -4.50 -18.39
C PRO A 404 22.88 -3.03 -18.09
N VAL A 405 24.04 -2.74 -17.51
CA VAL A 405 24.51 -1.37 -17.26
C VAL A 405 25.67 -1.06 -18.19
N LEU A 406 25.52 0.05 -18.91
CA LEU A 406 26.48 0.57 -19.87
C LEU A 406 27.26 1.74 -19.26
N ASP A 407 28.54 1.83 -19.59
CA ASP A 407 29.34 3.03 -19.35
C ASP A 407 29.06 4.12 -20.39
N LYS A 408 29.86 5.19 -20.33
CA LYS A 408 29.75 6.34 -21.25
C LYS A 408 30.19 6.01 -22.68
N ASP A 409 31.00 4.97 -22.85
CA ASP A 409 31.51 4.51 -24.14
C ASP A 409 30.56 3.48 -24.79
N GLY A 410 29.53 3.03 -24.05
CA GLY A 410 28.52 2.09 -24.50
C GLY A 410 28.89 0.63 -24.25
N ASP A 411 29.96 0.37 -23.49
CA ASP A 411 30.39 -0.95 -23.11
C ASP A 411 29.62 -1.46 -21.89
N VAL A 412 29.29 -2.75 -21.88
CA VAL A 412 28.63 -3.38 -20.73
C VAL A 412 29.63 -3.57 -19.59
N VAL A 413 29.39 -2.86 -18.48
CA VAL A 413 30.22 -2.87 -17.27
C VAL A 413 29.65 -3.73 -16.15
N ALA A 414 28.33 -3.87 -16.09
CA ALA A 414 27.66 -4.68 -15.08
C ALA A 414 26.34 -5.25 -15.59
N VAL A 415 25.86 -6.29 -14.93
CA VAL A 415 24.47 -6.75 -15.07
C VAL A 415 23.88 -6.79 -13.67
N ILE A 416 22.82 -6.02 -13.47
CA ILE A 416 22.20 -5.87 -12.16
C ILE A 416 20.88 -6.66 -12.16
N ASP A 417 20.65 -7.41 -11.09
CA ASP A 417 19.36 -8.05 -10.84
C ASP A 417 18.61 -7.41 -9.66
N VAL A 418 17.33 -7.74 -9.54
CA VAL A 418 16.45 -7.17 -8.52
C VAL A 418 16.90 -7.50 -7.10
N ILE A 419 17.55 -8.65 -6.87
CA ILE A 419 18.04 -9.04 -5.53
C ILE A 419 19.26 -8.19 -5.18
N HIS A 420 20.20 -8.03 -6.12
CA HIS A 420 21.38 -7.19 -5.96
C HIS A 420 20.97 -5.74 -5.67
N ILE A 421 19.99 -5.19 -6.41
CA ILE A 421 19.44 -3.87 -6.10
C ILE A 421 18.84 -3.83 -4.70
N THR A 422 18.01 -4.81 -4.35
CA THR A 422 17.35 -4.84 -3.04
C THR A 422 18.38 -4.89 -1.91
N HIS A 423 19.39 -5.75 -2.03
CA HIS A 423 20.45 -5.89 -1.03
C HIS A 423 21.35 -4.66 -0.96
N ALA A 424 21.67 -4.06 -2.11
CA ALA A 424 22.48 -2.86 -2.15
C ALA A 424 21.73 -1.66 -1.59
N ALA A 425 20.43 -1.53 -1.86
CA ALA A 425 19.57 -0.52 -1.24
C ALA A 425 19.54 -0.67 0.30
N VAL A 426 19.46 -1.90 0.83
CA VAL A 426 19.59 -2.17 2.28
C VAL A 426 20.97 -1.74 2.81
N THR A 427 22.03 -2.07 2.08
CA THR A 427 23.40 -1.85 2.53
C THR A 427 23.77 -0.36 2.50
N THR A 428 23.51 0.31 1.38
CA THR A 428 23.80 1.75 1.16
C THR A 428 23.01 2.65 2.12
N ALA A 429 21.79 2.25 2.48
CA ALA A 429 21.00 2.89 3.53
C ALA A 429 21.68 2.83 4.92
N GLY A 430 22.49 1.80 5.20
CA GLY A 430 23.29 1.69 6.42
C GLY A 430 24.64 2.39 6.38
N SER A 431 25.29 2.43 5.21
CA SER A 431 26.69 2.89 5.08
C SER A 431 26.86 4.40 5.05
N THR A 432 25.83 5.19 4.73
CA THR A 432 25.94 6.66 4.58
C THR A 432 26.16 7.43 5.90
N ALA A 433 26.28 6.76 7.04
CA ALA A 433 26.50 7.41 8.34
C ALA A 433 27.48 6.67 9.28
N GLY A 434 28.25 5.68 8.81
CA GLY A 434 29.18 4.94 9.68
C GLY A 434 28.48 4.13 10.78
N ILE A 435 27.29 3.59 10.48
CA ILE A 435 26.42 2.94 11.47
C ILE A 435 26.33 1.43 11.23
N ASN A 436 26.27 0.69 12.32
CA ASN A 436 26.29 -0.77 12.45
C ASN A 436 25.19 -1.45 11.61
N ASN A 437 25.44 -2.70 11.18
CA ASN A 437 24.52 -3.52 10.35
C ASN A 437 23.08 -3.66 10.94
N GLU A 438 22.93 -3.53 12.26
CA GLU A 438 21.63 -3.54 12.95
C GLU A 438 20.74 -2.34 12.57
N THR A 439 21.32 -1.17 12.32
CA THR A 439 20.57 0.04 11.93
C THR A 439 20.17 0.05 10.46
N ALA A 440 20.92 -0.60 9.58
CA ALA A 440 20.55 -0.81 8.18
C ALA A 440 19.29 -1.69 8.07
N ASN A 441 19.26 -2.77 8.87
CA ASN A 441 18.09 -3.63 9.01
C ASN A 441 16.90 -2.87 9.59
N SER A 442 17.12 -1.98 10.57
CA SER A 442 16.09 -1.08 11.11
C SER A 442 15.57 -0.09 10.06
N MET A 443 16.42 0.48 9.21
CA MET A 443 15.96 1.40 8.15
C MET A 443 15.15 0.68 7.07
N MET A 444 15.53 -0.54 6.69
CA MET A 444 14.73 -1.36 5.77
C MET A 444 13.42 -1.81 6.41
N GLN A 445 13.44 -2.15 7.69
CA GLN A 445 12.24 -2.44 8.47
C GLN A 445 11.31 -1.22 8.49
N ASN A 446 11.83 -0.02 8.78
CA ASN A 446 11.07 1.23 8.72
C ASN A 446 10.54 1.53 7.31
N PHE A 447 11.30 1.22 6.26
CA PHE A 447 10.83 1.32 4.87
C PHE A 447 9.65 0.39 4.62
N TRP A 448 9.78 -0.89 4.97
CA TRP A 448 8.68 -1.85 4.80
C TRP A 448 7.49 -1.49 5.66
N ASP A 449 7.70 -1.09 6.91
CA ASP A 449 6.65 -0.63 7.82
C ASP A 449 5.96 0.62 7.28
N ALA A 450 6.69 1.59 6.72
CA ALA A 450 6.11 2.77 6.08
C ALA A 450 5.30 2.39 4.83
N ALA A 451 5.88 1.62 3.90
CA ALA A 451 5.20 1.18 2.68
C ALA A 451 3.99 0.27 2.97
N MET A 452 4.05 -0.50 4.06
CA MET A 452 2.99 -1.37 4.54
C MET A 452 2.05 -0.69 5.55
N ALA A 453 2.32 0.54 5.99
CA ALA A 453 1.35 1.34 6.73
C ALA A 453 0.38 2.04 5.77
N LEU A 454 0.85 2.41 4.57
CA LEU A 454 0.04 3.06 3.53
C LEU A 454 -1.08 2.15 3.05
N SER A 455 -2.35 2.47 3.36
CA SER A 455 -3.53 1.65 3.06
C SER A 455 -3.50 1.07 1.63
N PRO A 456 -3.77 -0.23 1.43
CA PRO A 456 -4.06 -0.72 0.10
C PRO A 456 -5.38 -0.08 -0.29
N ASN A 457 -5.39 0.84 -1.25
CA ASN A 457 -6.65 1.21 -1.88
C ASN A 457 -7.16 -0.02 -2.65
N GLU A 458 -8.43 -0.33 -2.48
CA GLU A 458 -9.23 -1.33 -3.21
C GLU A 458 -9.45 -0.96 -4.70
N ASP A 459 -8.55 -0.16 -5.27
CA ASP A 459 -8.57 0.24 -6.67
C ASP A 459 -7.53 -0.61 -7.41
N GLY A 460 -7.90 -1.84 -7.80
CA GLY A 460 -7.09 -2.63 -8.72
C GLY A 460 -7.20 -4.15 -8.70
N ASP A 461 -8.19 -4.76 -8.04
CA ASP A 461 -8.33 -6.22 -8.05
C ASP A 461 -9.34 -6.71 -9.12
N GLU A 462 -9.05 -6.43 -10.38
CA GLU A 462 -9.51 -7.25 -11.50
C GLU A 462 -8.33 -8.01 -12.09
N THR A 463 -7.84 -9.05 -11.41
CA THR A 463 -7.18 -10.19 -12.08
C THR A 463 -7.08 -11.36 -11.11
N THR A 464 -8.17 -12.12 -10.95
CA THR A 464 -8.21 -13.60 -11.00
C THR A 464 -9.50 -14.12 -10.34
N ARG A 465 -10.59 -14.22 -11.12
CA ARG A 465 -11.69 -15.16 -10.85
C ARG A 465 -12.65 -15.20 -12.05
N SER A 466 -12.32 -16.06 -13.02
CA SER A 466 -13.30 -16.77 -13.85
C SER A 466 -12.55 -17.70 -14.82
N GLU A 467 -12.36 -18.96 -14.43
CA GLU A 467 -12.45 -20.06 -15.38
C GLU A 467 -13.77 -20.75 -15.06
N ASP A 468 -14.74 -20.66 -15.97
CA ASP A 468 -15.53 -21.80 -16.41
C ASP A 468 -16.25 -21.49 -17.74
N GLU A 469 -15.83 -22.28 -18.72
CA GLU A 469 -16.49 -22.83 -19.91
C GLU A 469 -17.43 -22.03 -20.84
N SER A 470 -16.97 -21.99 -22.10
CA SER A 470 -17.65 -22.43 -23.34
C SER A 470 -18.98 -21.78 -23.76
N SER A 471 -18.94 -21.02 -24.86
CA SER A 471 -19.81 -21.23 -26.05
C SER A 471 -19.52 -20.22 -27.17
N ILE A 472 -18.99 -20.76 -28.27
CA ILE A 472 -19.15 -20.42 -29.69
C ILE A 472 -19.93 -19.12 -30.04
N LYS A 473 -19.24 -18.14 -30.66
CA LYS A 473 -19.60 -17.55 -31.97
C LYS A 473 -18.56 -16.52 -32.48
N LEU A 474 -18.30 -16.58 -33.79
CA LEU A 474 -17.39 -15.74 -34.60
C LEU A 474 -18.14 -14.49 -35.14
N PRO A 475 -17.51 -13.54 -35.89
CA PRO A 475 -17.15 -12.20 -35.44
C PRO A 475 -17.94 -11.08 -36.18
N SER A 476 -17.99 -9.89 -35.58
CA SER A 476 -18.14 -8.65 -36.35
C SER A 476 -17.50 -7.48 -35.62
N GLU A 477 -16.62 -6.80 -36.33
CA GLU A 477 -15.90 -5.58 -35.99
C GLU A 477 -16.84 -4.44 -35.59
N ILE A 478 -16.42 -3.62 -34.62
CA ILE A 478 -16.27 -2.16 -34.72
C ILE A 478 -15.61 -1.69 -33.41
N GLU A 479 -14.56 -0.87 -33.57
CA GLU A 479 -13.74 -0.28 -32.54
C GLU A 479 -14.49 0.68 -31.61
N GLY A 480 -13.95 0.82 -30.39
CA GLY A 480 -13.97 2.08 -29.66
C GLY A 480 -15.02 2.20 -28.56
N THR A 481 -14.60 1.96 -27.32
CA THR A 481 -14.57 2.93 -26.19
C THR A 481 -14.67 2.14 -24.88
N LYS A 482 -13.52 1.90 -24.22
CA LYS A 482 -13.51 1.34 -22.86
C LYS A 482 -13.96 2.43 -21.89
N SER A 483 -14.99 2.11 -21.12
CA SER A 483 -15.51 2.85 -19.98
C SER A 483 -14.40 3.10 -18.95
N PHE A 484 -14.04 4.36 -18.74
CA PHE A 484 -13.24 4.82 -17.61
C PHE A 484 -14.09 4.82 -16.34
N SER A 485 -13.70 4.03 -15.33
CA SER A 485 -14.29 4.09 -13.99
C SER A 485 -13.57 5.17 -13.18
N TYR A 486 -14.29 6.22 -12.80
CA TYR A 486 -13.77 7.33 -11.99
C TYR A 486 -14.08 7.07 -10.50
N PRO A 487 -13.08 7.03 -9.59
CA PRO A 487 -13.25 6.61 -8.19
C PRO A 487 -14.06 7.58 -7.30
N ASN A 488 -14.48 8.73 -7.84
CA ASN A 488 -15.29 9.75 -7.15
C ASN A 488 -16.70 9.92 -7.72
N THR A 489 -17.18 8.95 -8.49
CA THR A 489 -18.51 9.03 -9.13
C THR A 489 -19.54 8.14 -8.46
N PHE A 490 -20.78 8.61 -8.39
CA PHE A 490 -21.93 7.84 -7.90
C PHE A 490 -23.04 7.82 -8.95
N ALA A 491 -23.88 6.78 -8.91
CA ALA A 491 -24.96 6.64 -9.86
C ALA A 491 -26.14 7.52 -9.46
N PHE A 492 -26.66 8.28 -10.42
CA PHE A 492 -27.87 9.07 -10.29
C PHE A 492 -28.92 8.57 -11.29
N LYS A 493 -30.17 8.59 -10.89
CA LYS A 493 -31.34 8.27 -11.72
C LYS A 493 -32.24 9.48 -11.79
N LEU A 494 -32.62 9.90 -12.98
CA LEU A 494 -33.47 11.07 -13.18
C LEU A 494 -34.52 10.77 -14.25
N GLN A 495 -35.76 11.16 -14.02
CA GLN A 495 -36.85 10.98 -14.98
C GLN A 495 -37.05 12.26 -15.78
N ASP A 496 -37.14 12.15 -17.11
CA ASP A 496 -37.49 13.29 -17.96
C ASP A 496 -39.02 13.51 -18.07
N LYS A 497 -39.43 14.64 -18.67
CA LYS A 497 -40.84 15.01 -18.87
C LYS A 497 -41.62 14.02 -19.75
N LYS A 498 -40.92 13.17 -20.52
CA LYS A 498 -41.49 12.12 -21.37
C LYS A 498 -41.56 10.77 -20.65
N GLY A 499 -41.22 10.73 -19.36
CA GLY A 499 -41.27 9.55 -18.50
C GLY A 499 -40.07 8.61 -18.64
N ARG A 500 -39.03 8.98 -19.39
CA ARG A 500 -37.84 8.14 -19.59
C ARG A 500 -36.87 8.31 -18.42
N MET A 501 -36.33 7.20 -17.92
CA MET A 501 -35.34 7.19 -16.84
C MET A 501 -33.92 7.27 -17.41
N HIS A 502 -33.20 8.30 -17.01
CA HIS A 502 -31.79 8.50 -17.31
C HIS A 502 -30.96 8.02 -16.12
N ARG A 503 -30.04 7.07 -16.35
CA ARG A 503 -29.05 6.65 -15.35
C ARG A 503 -27.67 7.13 -15.77
N PHE A 504 -26.95 7.78 -14.87
CA PHE A 504 -25.62 8.29 -15.16
C PHE A 504 -24.72 8.29 -13.93
N MET A 505 -23.41 8.27 -14.15
CA MET A 505 -22.40 8.43 -13.11
C MET A 505 -21.94 9.89 -13.09
N CYS A 506 -21.87 10.49 -11.91
CA CYS A 506 -21.39 11.87 -11.76
C CYS A 506 -20.56 12.01 -10.49
N GLU A 507 -19.64 12.97 -10.50
CA GLU A 507 -18.81 13.31 -9.35
C GLU A 507 -19.67 13.86 -8.21
N THR A 508 -19.34 13.49 -6.97
CA THR A 508 -20.22 13.70 -5.82
C THR A 508 -19.80 14.84 -4.91
N HIS A 509 -18.69 15.52 -5.24
CA HIS A 509 -18.09 16.56 -4.41
C HIS A 509 -18.43 17.98 -4.88
N SER A 510 -19.13 18.12 -6.01
CA SER A 510 -19.56 19.41 -6.54
C SER A 510 -20.96 19.30 -7.13
N LEU A 511 -21.88 20.12 -6.63
CA LEU A 511 -23.23 20.23 -7.17
C LEU A 511 -23.18 20.80 -8.60
N ALA A 512 -22.18 21.63 -8.93
CA ALA A 512 -21.99 22.19 -10.27
C ALA A 512 -21.73 21.12 -11.35
N THR A 513 -20.96 20.08 -11.04
CA THR A 513 -20.73 18.97 -11.99
C THR A 513 -21.99 18.12 -12.16
N LEU A 514 -22.77 17.91 -11.08
CA LEU A 514 -24.07 17.25 -11.15
C LEU A 514 -25.07 18.03 -12.02
N ILE A 515 -25.17 19.35 -11.83
CA ILE A 515 -26.01 20.23 -12.66
C ILE A 515 -25.62 20.14 -14.13
N THR A 516 -24.32 20.18 -14.42
CA THR A 516 -23.80 20.07 -15.80
C THR A 516 -24.19 18.73 -16.42
N ALA A 517 -24.08 17.64 -15.66
CA ALA A 517 -24.46 16.30 -16.10
C ALA A 517 -25.97 16.17 -16.35
N ILE A 518 -26.80 16.84 -15.55
CA ILE A 518 -28.26 16.91 -15.75
C ILE A 518 -28.58 17.73 -17.01
N LEU A 519 -27.95 18.90 -17.15
CA LEU A 519 -28.11 19.80 -18.30
C LEU A 519 -27.75 19.15 -19.64
N GLN A 520 -26.64 18.42 -19.70
CA GLN A 520 -26.26 17.69 -20.92
C GLN A 520 -27.27 16.62 -21.34
N ARG A 521 -28.08 16.11 -20.40
CA ARG A 521 -29.04 15.03 -20.64
C ARG A 521 -30.47 15.53 -20.83
N MET A 522 -30.79 16.65 -20.19
CA MET A 522 -32.12 17.26 -20.17
C MET A 522 -32.19 18.58 -20.93
N GLY A 523 -31.15 18.95 -21.69
CA GLY A 523 -30.96 20.28 -22.28
C GLY A 523 -32.14 20.81 -23.14
N ASP A 524 -32.95 19.92 -23.71
CA ASP A 524 -34.16 20.30 -24.47
C ASP A 524 -35.43 20.43 -23.60
N ASP A 525 -35.41 19.91 -22.36
CA ASP A 525 -36.55 19.85 -21.43
C ASP A 525 -36.48 20.89 -20.29
N ILE A 526 -35.34 21.58 -20.13
CA ILE A 526 -35.12 22.63 -19.12
C ILE A 526 -35.23 24.01 -19.78
N GLU A 527 -36.23 24.80 -19.38
CA GLU A 527 -36.39 26.17 -19.88
C GLU A 527 -35.29 27.08 -19.29
N PRO A 528 -34.55 27.84 -20.12
CA PRO A 528 -33.46 28.72 -19.66
C PRO A 528 -33.89 29.78 -18.64
N ASP A 529 -35.17 30.15 -18.66
CA ASP A 529 -35.76 31.19 -17.81
C ASP A 529 -36.43 30.63 -16.54
N ASN A 530 -36.54 29.31 -16.39
CA ASN A 530 -37.14 28.67 -15.21
C ASN A 530 -36.33 27.44 -14.74
N LEU A 531 -35.37 27.70 -13.86
CA LEU A 531 -34.44 26.69 -13.36
C LEU A 531 -35.11 25.79 -12.31
N PRO A 532 -35.11 24.46 -12.49
CA PRO A 532 -35.70 23.55 -11.53
C PRO A 532 -34.85 23.43 -10.26
N GLN A 533 -35.52 23.17 -9.13
CA GLN A 533 -34.88 22.76 -7.89
C GLN A 533 -34.60 21.25 -7.93
N ILE A 534 -33.38 20.85 -7.54
CA ILE A 534 -32.98 19.44 -7.48
C ILE A 534 -33.31 18.88 -6.10
N MET A 535 -34.03 17.77 -6.08
CA MET A 535 -34.33 17.00 -4.87
C MET A 535 -33.90 15.54 -5.07
N TYR A 536 -33.68 14.82 -3.98
CA TYR A 536 -33.51 13.37 -3.99
C TYR A 536 -34.59 12.69 -3.15
N GLU A 537 -34.88 11.43 -3.46
CA GLU A 537 -35.79 10.57 -2.68
C GLU A 537 -34.98 9.83 -1.61
N ASP A 538 -35.35 9.97 -0.33
CA ASP A 538 -34.70 9.32 0.81
C ASP A 538 -35.36 7.97 1.19
N GLU A 539 -34.95 7.37 2.32
CA GLU A 539 -35.38 6.03 2.73
C GLU A 539 -36.87 5.92 3.08
N ASP A 540 -37.49 7.06 3.44
CA ASP A 540 -38.92 7.17 3.73
C ASP A 540 -39.73 7.59 2.49
N ASN A 541 -39.08 7.69 1.32
CA ASN A 541 -39.57 8.25 0.06
C ASN A 541 -39.94 9.75 0.14
N ASP A 542 -39.33 10.49 1.06
CA ASP A 542 -39.46 11.94 1.12
C ASP A 542 -38.54 12.62 0.11
N LYS A 543 -39.01 13.75 -0.43
CA LYS A 543 -38.26 14.54 -1.40
C LYS A 543 -37.45 15.61 -0.68
N VAL A 544 -36.14 15.40 -0.59
CA VAL A 544 -35.21 16.28 0.13
C VAL A 544 -34.42 17.14 -0.84
N ILE A 545 -34.32 18.44 -0.57
CA ILE A 545 -33.67 19.43 -1.45
C ILE A 545 -32.14 19.31 -1.39
N LEU A 546 -31.48 19.35 -2.56
CA LEU A 546 -30.03 19.52 -2.69
C LEU A 546 -29.69 20.98 -3.01
N ALA A 547 -29.26 21.75 -2.01
CA ALA A 547 -29.01 23.19 -2.15
C ALA A 547 -27.51 23.58 -2.14
N SER A 548 -26.63 22.68 -1.68
CA SER A 548 -25.19 22.90 -1.56
C SER A 548 -24.37 21.64 -1.87
N ASP A 549 -23.06 21.82 -2.07
CA ASP A 549 -22.12 20.72 -2.25
C ASP A 549 -22.10 19.78 -1.02
N GLY A 550 -22.31 20.34 0.19
CA GLY A 550 -22.41 19.58 1.43
C GLY A 550 -23.63 18.67 1.47
N ASP A 551 -24.79 19.14 0.99
CA ASP A 551 -26.02 18.34 0.93
C ASP A 551 -25.87 17.15 -0.02
N LEU A 552 -25.18 17.35 -1.15
CA LEU A 552 -24.90 16.30 -2.13
C LEU A 552 -23.97 15.22 -1.55
N VAL A 553 -22.89 15.63 -0.88
CA VAL A 553 -21.96 14.70 -0.23
C VAL A 553 -22.69 13.90 0.85
N ALA A 554 -23.46 14.57 1.72
CA ALA A 554 -24.22 13.93 2.78
C ALA A 554 -25.25 12.92 2.24
N ALA A 555 -25.99 13.28 1.18
CA ALA A 555 -26.96 12.38 0.56
C ALA A 555 -26.30 11.13 -0.06
N VAL A 556 -25.12 11.28 -0.69
CA VAL A 556 -24.38 10.16 -1.29
C VAL A 556 -23.75 9.28 -0.21
N GLU A 557 -23.18 9.86 0.84
CA GLU A 557 -22.62 9.10 1.96
C GLU A 557 -23.71 8.32 2.70
N HIS A 558 -24.86 8.93 2.93
CA HIS A 558 -26.03 8.25 3.47
C HIS A 558 -26.49 7.11 2.56
N ALA A 559 -26.63 7.36 1.26
CA ALA A 559 -26.99 6.32 0.29
C ALA A 559 -25.98 5.14 0.28
N LYS A 560 -24.68 5.42 0.45
CA LYS A 560 -23.64 4.38 0.53
C LYS A 560 -23.70 3.58 1.83
N SER A 561 -24.02 4.21 2.97
CA SER A 561 -24.11 3.50 4.25
C SER A 561 -25.29 2.52 4.30
N ILE A 562 -26.34 2.77 3.51
CA ILE A 562 -27.52 1.91 3.35
C ILE A 562 -27.48 1.04 2.07
N ASP A 563 -26.30 0.89 1.43
CA ASP A 563 -26.04 0.07 0.22
C ASP A 563 -26.91 0.40 -1.00
N TRP A 564 -27.30 1.66 -1.16
CA TRP A 564 -27.99 2.11 -2.36
C TRP A 564 -27.05 2.19 -3.56
N LYS A 565 -27.47 1.57 -4.66
CA LYS A 565 -26.73 1.56 -5.94
C LYS A 565 -26.88 2.85 -6.76
N GLY A 566 -27.50 3.89 -6.20
CA GLY A 566 -27.66 5.21 -6.80
C GLY A 566 -28.83 6.01 -6.21
N LEU A 567 -28.73 7.35 -6.28
CA LEU A 567 -29.76 8.29 -5.82
C LEU A 567 -30.79 8.57 -6.92
N LYS A 568 -32.06 8.64 -6.56
CA LYS A 568 -33.14 9.04 -7.47
C LYS A 568 -33.41 10.53 -7.29
N LEU A 569 -33.22 11.29 -8.38
CA LEU A 569 -33.36 12.74 -8.42
C LEU A 569 -34.72 13.13 -8.98
N HIS A 570 -35.27 14.20 -8.43
CA HIS A 570 -36.50 14.85 -8.84
C HIS A 570 -36.23 16.33 -9.12
N LEU A 571 -36.74 16.83 -10.25
CA LEU A 571 -36.67 18.24 -10.62
C LEU A 571 -38.04 18.88 -10.40
N ASP A 572 -38.11 19.88 -9.55
CA ASP A 572 -39.33 20.68 -9.34
C ASP A 572 -39.21 22.03 -10.04
N TYR A 573 -40.19 22.34 -10.90
CA TYR A 573 -40.25 23.59 -11.63
C TYR A 573 -41.25 24.49 -10.93
N VAL A 574 -40.76 25.52 -10.24
CA VAL A 574 -41.64 26.48 -9.57
C VAL A 574 -42.49 27.17 -10.65
N GLU A 575 -43.78 26.85 -10.73
CA GLU A 575 -44.71 27.51 -11.64
C GLU A 575 -45.02 28.93 -11.15
N ALA A 576 -44.61 29.93 -11.93
CA ALA A 576 -45.03 31.30 -11.73
C ALA A 576 -46.47 31.51 -12.28
N ARG A 577 -47.53 31.14 -11.54
CA ARG A 577 -48.89 31.68 -11.79
C ARG A 577 -49.76 31.80 -10.53
N GLY A 578 -50.18 33.05 -10.26
CA GLY A 578 -51.59 33.36 -9.94
C GLY A 578 -51.93 33.66 -8.47
N HIS A 579 -52.14 34.95 -8.16
CA HIS A 579 -52.75 35.45 -6.92
C HIS A 579 -54.05 34.71 -6.52
N ARG A 580 -54.17 34.28 -5.24
CA ARG A 580 -55.25 34.70 -4.31
C ARG A 580 -55.07 34.18 -2.87
N ARG A 581 -54.73 35.13 -1.97
CA ARG A 581 -55.19 35.36 -0.58
C ARG A 581 -55.13 34.22 0.48
N GLY A 582 -54.22 34.39 1.44
CA GLY A 582 -54.59 34.47 2.87
C GLY A 582 -53.61 33.89 3.91
N VAL A 583 -52.73 34.75 4.48
CA VAL A 583 -52.21 34.82 5.90
C VAL A 583 -51.43 33.58 6.42
N SER A 584 -50.22 33.61 6.99
CA SER A 584 -49.32 34.64 7.56
C SER A 584 -47.89 34.09 7.74
N THR A 585 -46.91 35.01 7.74
CA THR A 585 -45.59 34.98 8.43
C THR A 585 -44.62 33.84 8.15
N GLU A 586 -43.61 34.09 7.31
CA GLU A 586 -42.20 33.76 7.57
C GLU A 586 -41.29 34.46 6.54
N ASP A 587 -40.56 35.48 6.99
CA ASP A 587 -39.50 36.16 6.23
C ASP A 587 -38.18 35.37 6.41
N MET A 588 -37.91 34.38 5.55
CA MET A 588 -36.55 33.89 5.32
C MET A 588 -36.36 33.05 4.04
N GLU A 589 -37.09 33.36 2.95
CA GLU A 589 -36.90 32.68 1.66
C GLU A 589 -36.89 33.68 0.50
N TYR A 590 -35.81 34.44 0.34
CA TYR A 590 -35.60 35.20 -0.90
C TYR A 590 -34.13 35.39 -1.32
N ASP A 591 -33.16 34.82 -0.58
CA ASP A 591 -31.72 35.03 -0.85
C ASP A 591 -31.01 33.81 -1.49
N LYS A 592 -31.61 32.60 -1.44
CA LYS A 592 -31.01 31.36 -2.00
C LYS A 592 -31.23 31.19 -3.51
N SER A 593 -32.33 31.71 -4.07
CA SER A 593 -32.64 31.62 -5.51
C SER A 593 -31.59 32.33 -6.39
N LYS A 594 -30.98 33.41 -5.90
CA LYS A 594 -29.95 34.16 -6.65
C LYS A 594 -28.61 33.41 -6.75
N SER A 595 -28.20 32.69 -5.71
CA SER A 595 -26.93 31.94 -5.72
C SER A 595 -26.95 30.80 -6.75
N TRP A 596 -28.09 30.11 -6.84
CA TRP A 596 -28.35 29.07 -7.85
C TRP A 596 -28.35 29.60 -9.28
N ALA A 597 -29.06 30.71 -9.53
CA ALA A 597 -29.10 31.35 -10.84
C ALA A 597 -27.71 31.84 -11.31
N VAL A 598 -26.83 32.22 -10.38
CA VAL A 598 -25.45 32.62 -10.67
C VAL A 598 -24.58 31.41 -11.06
N ALA A 599 -24.65 30.30 -10.31
CA ALA A 599 -23.94 29.06 -10.63
C ALA A 599 -24.37 28.48 -11.99
N TYR A 600 -25.65 28.62 -12.34
CA TYR A 600 -26.17 28.17 -13.63
C TYR A 600 -25.68 29.01 -14.81
N LYS A 601 -25.64 30.35 -14.64
CA LYS A 601 -25.14 31.27 -15.67
C LYS A 601 -23.64 31.10 -15.93
N THR A 602 -22.85 30.82 -14.89
CA THR A 602 -21.40 30.55 -15.04
C THR A 602 -21.13 29.21 -15.73
N VAL A 603 -21.88 28.15 -15.39
CA VAL A 603 -21.75 26.83 -16.03
C VAL A 603 -22.21 26.86 -17.50
N ALA A 604 -23.34 27.50 -17.81
CA ALA A 604 -23.83 27.63 -19.18
C ALA A 604 -22.86 28.43 -20.08
N ALA A 605 -22.25 29.51 -19.56
CA ALA A 605 -21.23 30.27 -20.27
C ALA A 605 -19.95 29.46 -20.53
N GLY A 606 -19.52 28.63 -19.58
CA GLY A 606 -18.35 27.75 -19.72
C GLY A 606 -18.56 26.62 -20.75
N ALA A 607 -19.74 26.01 -20.77
CA ALA A 607 -20.07 24.94 -21.72
C ALA A 607 -20.12 25.45 -23.18
N ALA A 608 -20.62 26.67 -23.40
CA ALA A 608 -20.65 27.30 -24.74
C ALA A 608 -19.23 27.61 -25.27
N LEU A 609 -18.30 28.00 -24.39
CA LEU A 609 -16.89 28.24 -24.75
C LEU A 609 -16.15 26.95 -25.13
N ALA A 610 -16.43 25.84 -24.43
CA ALA A 610 -15.82 24.54 -24.73
C ALA A 610 -16.27 23.98 -26.09
N ALA A 611 -17.55 24.15 -26.45
CA ALA A 611 -18.06 23.77 -27.76
C ALA A 611 -17.44 24.60 -28.90
N GLY A 612 -17.27 25.92 -28.70
CA GLY A 612 -16.64 26.79 -29.68
C GLY A 612 -15.16 26.48 -29.94
N LEU A 613 -14.40 26.14 -28.89
CA LEU A 613 -13.00 25.71 -29.01
C LEU A 613 -12.86 24.34 -29.70
N GLY A 614 -13.80 23.42 -29.45
CA GLY A 614 -13.82 22.11 -30.11
C GLY A 614 -14.01 22.21 -31.64
N VAL A 615 -14.88 23.12 -32.11
CA VAL A 615 -15.09 23.37 -33.54
C VAL A 615 -13.86 24.01 -34.19
N LEU A 616 -13.17 24.91 -33.49
CA LEU A 616 -11.93 25.53 -33.96
C LEU A 616 -10.76 24.52 -34.06
N VAL A 617 -10.66 23.59 -33.10
CA VAL A 617 -9.65 22.52 -33.14
C VAL A 617 -9.96 21.50 -34.23
N TYR A 618 -11.24 21.20 -34.48
CA TYR A 618 -11.67 20.30 -35.55
C TYR A 618 -11.39 20.89 -36.94
N LEU A 619 -11.70 22.18 -37.16
CA LEU A 619 -11.42 22.86 -38.44
C LEU A 619 -9.91 23.01 -38.71
N LYS A 620 -9.10 23.21 -37.67
CA LYS A 620 -7.63 23.32 -37.82
C LYS A 620 -6.95 21.98 -38.16
N ARG A 621 -7.58 20.84 -37.83
CA ARG A 621 -7.04 19.50 -38.10
C ARG A 621 -7.34 18.99 -39.52
N HIS A 622 -8.25 19.65 -40.25
CA HIS A 622 -8.65 19.28 -41.61
C HIS A 622 -8.02 20.17 -42.70
N SER A 623 -7.19 21.15 -42.34
CA SER A 623 -6.59 22.12 -43.27
C SER A 623 -5.07 21.98 -43.45
N ASN A 624 -4.45 20.89 -42.98
CA ASN A 624 -3.01 20.63 -43.16
C ASN A 624 -2.76 19.28 -43.81
#